data_AF-A0A2T0MFS3-F1
#
_entry.id   AF-A0A2T0MFS3-F1
#
_cell.length_a   1.000
_cell.length_b   1.000
_cell.length_c   1.000
_cell.angle_alpha   90.00
_cell.angle_beta   90.00
_cell.angle_gamma   90.00
#
_symmetry.space_group_name_H-M   'P 1'
#
loop_
_entity.id
_entity.type
_entity.pdbx_description
1 polymer ?
#
loop_
_entity_poly.entity_id
_entity_poly.type
_entity_poly.pdbx_seq_one_letter_code
_entity_poly.pdbx_strand_id
1 'polypeptide(L)'
;MKYKLALVLWVFLVCTLFAQEKAYKVVAEPGDGIYSILRKQGLDPVKHYQEFVELNQENIKDGSFLHVGREYYIPYAAESFKNVGVRVFLASDTEEPVFEKELRKLSRKSDALKDVVYYLITENGEKASSSFAKEVELNLAKTLLENGAHVFVLEQKGFEYSNKEQEGIELMGAYVEAVNKRYLKHFGKYQRLLIIRANGQIKGKIDVSVYHHKKSDEGKRLAKNLREVFQKNSVKNRSYKSIEAIINDDNTLYLAKNVLPAVSLLDIDGTSAQSKNKGIEVVSNKAILAQWLANGILKDYADLKIEE
;
A
#
# COMPACT_ATOMS: atom_id res chain seq x y z
N MET A 1 -1.99 -23.86 -56.68
CA MET A 1 -1.26 -22.68 -56.14
C MET A 1 -2.14 -21.54 -55.63
N LYS A 2 -3.44 -21.43 -55.99
CA LYS A 2 -4.29 -20.29 -55.58
C LYS A 2 -4.78 -20.32 -54.12
N TYR A 3 -4.85 -21.48 -53.47
CA TYR A 3 -5.34 -21.61 -52.08
C TYR A 3 -4.24 -21.53 -51.01
N LYS A 4 -2.97 -21.69 -51.38
CA LYS A 4 -1.85 -21.59 -50.43
C LYS A 4 -1.49 -20.13 -50.10
N LEU A 5 -1.78 -19.19 -51.00
CA LEU A 5 -1.55 -17.76 -50.77
C LEU A 5 -2.60 -17.15 -49.82
N ALA A 6 -3.85 -17.63 -49.87
CA ALA A 6 -4.93 -17.16 -49.01
C ALA A 6 -4.72 -17.54 -47.53
N LEU A 7 -4.06 -18.68 -47.27
CA LEU A 7 -3.80 -19.16 -45.91
C LEU A 7 -2.68 -18.37 -45.21
N VAL A 8 -1.68 -17.87 -45.96
CA VAL A 8 -0.62 -17.01 -45.43
C VAL A 8 -1.15 -15.61 -45.11
N LEU A 9 -2.13 -15.11 -45.88
CA LEU A 9 -2.77 -13.82 -45.62
C LEU A 9 -3.66 -13.84 -44.35
N TRP A 10 -4.16 -15.02 -43.96
CA TRP A 10 -5.01 -15.16 -42.77
C TRP A 10 -4.21 -15.30 -41.47
N VAL A 11 -3.01 -15.87 -41.53
CA VAL A 11 -2.09 -15.96 -40.37
C VAL A 11 -1.53 -14.59 -39.97
N PHE A 12 -1.41 -13.65 -40.92
CA PHE A 12 -0.97 -12.28 -40.61
C PHE A 12 -2.05 -11.39 -39.98
N LEU A 13 -3.34 -11.78 -40.02
CA LEU A 13 -4.43 -10.96 -39.48
C LEU A 13 -4.68 -11.17 -37.98
N VAL A 14 -4.05 -12.18 -37.35
CA VAL A 14 -4.32 -12.56 -35.94
C VAL A 14 -3.29 -11.97 -34.96
N CYS A 15 -2.24 -11.29 -35.45
CA CYS A 15 -1.15 -10.80 -34.59
C CYS A 15 -1.30 -9.36 -34.07
N THR A 16 -2.45 -8.70 -34.23
CA THR A 16 -2.66 -7.35 -33.68
C THR A 16 -3.87 -7.28 -32.75
N LEU A 17 -3.89 -8.15 -31.75
CA LEU A 17 -4.60 -7.88 -30.50
C LEU A 17 -3.57 -7.43 -29.47
N PHE A 18 -2.95 -6.27 -29.72
CA PHE A 18 -2.40 -5.51 -28.60
C PHE A 18 -3.61 -5.03 -27.80
N ALA A 19 -3.82 -5.61 -26.63
CA ALA A 19 -4.66 -4.99 -25.62
C ALA A 19 -4.14 -3.56 -25.47
N GLN A 20 -4.91 -2.56 -25.91
CA GLN A 20 -4.58 -1.16 -25.68
C GLN A 20 -4.68 -0.96 -24.16
N GLU A 21 -3.54 -1.03 -23.48
CA GLU A 21 -3.44 -0.64 -22.08
C GLU A 21 -3.99 0.78 -21.97
N LYS A 22 -4.98 0.97 -21.09
CA LYS A 22 -5.80 2.17 -21.07
C LYS A 22 -4.95 3.38 -20.68
N ALA A 23 -4.46 4.11 -21.68
CA ALA A 23 -4.02 5.48 -21.50
C ALA A 23 -5.15 6.25 -20.83
N TYR A 24 -4.89 6.78 -19.65
CA TYR A 24 -5.86 7.56 -18.90
C TYR A 24 -5.49 9.04 -18.96
N LYS A 25 -6.49 9.89 -18.71
CA LYS A 25 -6.31 11.34 -18.77
C LYS A 25 -6.30 11.95 -17.38
N VAL A 26 -5.63 13.10 -17.28
CA VAL A 26 -5.71 13.98 -16.11
C VAL A 26 -5.93 15.41 -16.55
N VAL A 27 -6.61 16.19 -15.73
CA VAL A 27 -6.85 17.62 -15.96
C VAL A 27 -5.70 18.42 -15.35
N ALA A 28 -5.09 19.33 -16.13
CA ALA A 28 -4.04 20.22 -15.63
C ALA A 28 -4.62 21.30 -14.71
N GLU A 29 -3.98 21.52 -13.56
CA GLU A 29 -4.38 22.52 -12.57
C GLU A 29 -3.49 23.78 -12.63
N PRO A 30 -3.90 24.92 -12.05
CA PRO A 30 -3.04 26.09 -11.94
C PRO A 30 -1.69 25.75 -11.30
N GLY A 31 -0.60 26.11 -11.98
CA GLY A 31 0.77 25.81 -11.54
C GLY A 31 1.31 24.46 -12.01
N ASP A 32 0.52 23.67 -12.75
CA ASP A 32 1.04 22.44 -13.35
C ASP A 32 1.94 22.70 -14.57
N GLY A 33 3.03 21.94 -14.63
CA GLY A 33 3.81 21.70 -15.84
C GLY A 33 3.91 20.20 -16.09
N ILE A 34 4.53 19.80 -17.21
CA ILE A 34 4.68 18.37 -17.57
C ILE A 34 5.34 17.58 -16.42
N TYR A 35 6.38 18.14 -15.81
CA TYR A 35 7.08 17.53 -14.67
C TYR A 35 6.22 17.36 -13.42
N SER A 36 5.32 18.31 -13.12
CA SER A 36 4.44 18.16 -11.96
C SER A 36 3.36 17.12 -12.22
N ILE A 37 2.79 17.10 -13.42
CA ILE A 37 1.79 16.10 -13.81
C ILE A 37 2.38 14.70 -13.71
N LEU A 38 3.53 14.45 -14.34
CA LEU A 38 4.19 13.14 -14.31
C LEU A 38 4.49 12.69 -12.87
N ARG A 39 5.04 13.58 -12.02
CA ARG A 39 5.29 13.25 -10.59
C ARG A 39 4.02 12.96 -9.80
N LYS A 40 2.92 13.68 -10.07
CA LYS A 40 1.60 13.42 -9.46
C LYS A 40 1.03 12.06 -9.86
N GLN A 41 1.46 11.52 -10.99
CA GLN A 41 1.10 10.17 -11.44
C GLN A 41 2.09 9.08 -10.98
N GLY A 42 3.16 9.46 -10.27
CA GLY A 42 4.20 8.54 -9.82
C GLY A 42 5.25 8.23 -10.89
N LEU A 43 5.24 8.96 -12.00
CA LEU A 43 6.17 8.79 -13.12
C LEU A 43 7.41 9.65 -12.94
N ASP A 44 8.56 9.10 -13.31
CA ASP A 44 9.81 9.85 -13.45
C ASP A 44 9.71 10.79 -14.66
N PRO A 45 9.72 12.12 -14.46
CA PRO A 45 9.61 13.06 -15.57
C PRO A 45 10.72 12.90 -16.60
N VAL A 46 11.93 12.54 -16.20
CA VAL A 46 13.06 12.43 -17.13
C VAL A 46 12.84 11.29 -18.13
N LYS A 47 12.24 10.19 -17.67
CA LYS A 47 11.95 9.01 -18.50
C LYS A 47 10.73 9.22 -19.41
N HIS A 48 9.70 9.89 -18.88
CA HIS A 48 8.37 9.93 -19.51
C HIS A 48 8.02 11.25 -20.19
N TYR A 49 8.92 12.24 -20.18
CA TYR A 49 8.67 13.57 -20.75
C TYR A 49 8.35 13.49 -22.24
N GLN A 50 9.20 12.82 -23.01
CA GLN A 50 9.09 12.76 -24.46
C GLN A 50 7.77 12.08 -24.87
N GLU A 51 7.45 10.93 -24.28
CA GLU A 51 6.21 10.21 -24.54
C GLU A 51 4.99 11.06 -24.16
N PHE A 52 5.03 11.78 -23.03
CA PHE A 52 3.96 12.69 -22.65
C PHE A 52 3.74 13.79 -23.70
N VAL A 53 4.82 14.38 -24.23
CA VAL A 53 4.72 15.40 -25.28
C VAL A 53 4.14 14.80 -26.56
N GLU A 54 4.60 13.61 -26.97
CA GLU A 54 4.12 12.89 -28.16
C GLU A 54 2.64 12.55 -28.07
N LEU A 55 2.16 12.08 -26.92
CA LEU A 55 0.74 11.76 -26.69
C LEU A 55 -0.17 12.99 -26.70
N ASN A 56 0.38 14.19 -26.52
CA ASN A 56 -0.39 15.41 -26.28
C ASN A 56 0.00 16.59 -27.19
N GLN A 57 0.68 16.34 -28.32
CA GLN A 57 1.23 17.39 -29.19
C GLN A 57 0.22 18.47 -29.57
N GLU A 58 -1.01 18.08 -29.89
CA GLU A 58 -2.10 19.00 -30.27
C GLU A 58 -2.55 19.91 -29.12
N ASN A 59 -2.27 19.51 -27.89
CA ASN A 59 -2.74 20.13 -26.66
C ASN A 59 -1.65 20.86 -25.87
N ILE A 60 -0.41 20.87 -26.38
CA ILE A 60 0.75 21.53 -25.78
C ILE A 60 1.16 22.71 -26.64
N LYS A 61 1.32 23.89 -26.02
CA LYS A 61 1.80 25.10 -26.69
C LYS A 61 3.32 25.22 -26.54
N ASP A 62 3.99 25.67 -27.61
CA ASP A 62 5.44 25.90 -27.69
C ASP A 62 6.29 24.74 -27.12
N GLY A 63 5.83 23.50 -27.31
CA GLY A 63 6.53 22.28 -26.90
C GLY A 63 6.48 21.92 -25.41
N SER A 64 6.06 22.82 -24.52
CA SER A 64 6.06 22.54 -23.07
C SER A 64 4.93 23.15 -22.24
N PHE A 65 4.15 24.09 -22.78
CA PHE A 65 3.12 24.79 -22.01
C PHE A 65 1.79 24.03 -22.04
N LEU A 66 1.26 23.78 -20.84
CA LEU A 66 -0.05 23.18 -20.62
C LEU A 66 -1.13 24.25 -20.46
N HIS A 67 -2.36 23.91 -20.84
CA HIS A 67 -3.54 24.72 -20.64
C HIS A 67 -4.28 24.23 -19.39
N VAL A 68 -4.48 25.13 -18.43
CA VAL A 68 -5.27 24.85 -17.22
C VAL A 68 -6.69 24.42 -17.60
N GLY A 69 -7.19 23.36 -16.95
CA GLY A 69 -8.52 22.82 -17.20
C GLY A 69 -8.61 21.87 -18.41
N ARG A 70 -7.52 21.71 -19.18
CA ARG A 70 -7.46 20.77 -20.30
C ARG A 70 -7.01 19.38 -19.82
N GLU A 71 -7.52 18.35 -20.49
CA GLU A 71 -7.13 16.96 -20.26
C GLU A 71 -5.87 16.57 -21.05
N TYR A 72 -4.99 15.81 -20.40
CA TYR A 72 -3.76 15.29 -20.96
C TYR A 72 -3.67 13.78 -20.73
N TYR A 73 -3.28 13.04 -21.77
CA TYR A 73 -2.96 11.63 -21.68
C TYR A 73 -1.69 11.41 -20.87
N ILE A 74 -1.71 10.41 -20.00
CA ILE A 74 -0.55 9.98 -19.21
C ILE A 74 0.09 8.75 -19.88
N PRO A 75 1.41 8.76 -20.09
CA PRO A 75 2.17 7.58 -20.49
C PRO A 75 1.83 6.37 -19.61
N TYR A 76 1.62 5.23 -20.24
CA TYR A 76 1.41 4.02 -19.47
C TYR A 76 2.74 3.58 -18.86
N ALA A 77 2.76 3.39 -17.54
CA ALA A 77 3.93 2.86 -16.87
C ALA A 77 3.53 1.98 -15.68
N ALA A 78 4.19 0.84 -15.55
CA ALA A 78 3.93 -0.12 -14.48
C ALA A 78 4.17 0.48 -13.08
N GLU A 79 5.07 1.46 -12.97
CA GLU A 79 5.40 2.17 -11.74
C GLU A 79 4.47 3.33 -11.39
N SER A 80 3.48 3.63 -12.23
CA SER A 80 2.49 4.69 -11.95
C SER A 80 1.72 4.38 -10.67
N PHE A 81 1.31 5.42 -9.94
CA PHE A 81 0.57 5.24 -8.68
C PHE A 81 -0.72 4.45 -8.84
N LYS A 82 -1.35 4.48 -10.02
CA LYS A 82 -2.54 3.66 -10.30
C LYS A 82 -2.25 2.16 -10.35
N ASN A 83 -1.05 1.79 -10.79
CA ASN A 83 -0.63 0.41 -10.97
C ASN A 83 0.08 -0.14 -9.73
N VAL A 84 0.77 0.72 -8.96
CA VAL A 84 1.51 0.28 -7.77
C VAL A 84 0.72 0.44 -6.47
N GLY A 85 -0.32 1.28 -6.44
CA GLY A 85 -1.19 1.47 -5.29
C GLY A 85 -2.57 0.89 -5.56
N VAL A 86 -2.78 -0.38 -5.20
CA VAL A 86 -3.97 -1.15 -5.59
C VAL A 86 -4.79 -1.55 -4.37
N ARG A 87 -6.09 -1.29 -4.43
CA ARG A 87 -7.11 -1.83 -3.53
C ARG A 87 -7.59 -3.16 -4.10
N VAL A 88 -7.64 -4.17 -3.25
CA VAL A 88 -8.06 -5.53 -3.60
C VAL A 88 -9.34 -5.83 -2.84
N PHE A 89 -10.43 -6.07 -3.56
CA PHE A 89 -11.69 -6.51 -2.97
C PHE A 89 -11.70 -8.03 -2.89
N LEU A 90 -11.66 -8.55 -1.67
CA LEU A 90 -11.42 -9.98 -1.42
C LEU A 90 -12.53 -10.89 -1.97
N ALA A 91 -13.80 -10.48 -1.88
CA ALA A 91 -14.93 -11.33 -2.29
C ALA A 91 -15.01 -11.54 -3.82
N SER A 92 -14.56 -10.56 -4.60
CA SER A 92 -14.58 -10.59 -6.07
C SER A 92 -13.20 -10.77 -6.71
N ASP A 93 -12.14 -10.74 -5.91
CA ASP A 93 -10.73 -10.60 -6.34
C ASP A 93 -10.54 -9.52 -7.42
N THR A 94 -11.26 -8.41 -7.29
CA THR A 94 -11.15 -7.26 -8.19
C THR A 94 -10.17 -6.23 -7.67
N GLU A 95 -9.46 -5.58 -8.58
CA GLU A 95 -8.42 -4.59 -8.29
C GLU A 95 -8.82 -3.21 -8.80
N GLU A 96 -8.64 -2.19 -7.96
CA GLU A 96 -8.85 -0.79 -8.31
C GLU A 96 -7.73 0.08 -7.73
N PRO A 97 -7.38 1.24 -8.33
CA PRO A 97 -6.43 2.17 -7.71
C PRO A 97 -6.89 2.62 -6.31
N VAL A 98 -5.99 2.57 -5.32
CA VAL A 98 -6.28 3.05 -3.94
C VAL A 98 -6.65 4.53 -3.99
N PHE A 99 -5.87 5.30 -4.77
CA PHE A 99 -6.02 6.73 -4.98
C PHE A 99 -6.42 6.95 -6.43
N GLU A 100 -7.70 7.23 -6.69
CA GLU A 100 -8.15 7.63 -8.03
C GLU A 100 -8.30 9.14 -8.12
N LYS A 101 -9.11 9.71 -7.22
CA LYS A 101 -9.38 11.16 -7.16
C LYS A 101 -8.26 11.94 -6.46
N GLU A 102 -7.50 11.26 -5.62
CA GLU A 102 -6.52 11.86 -4.72
C GLU A 102 -5.09 11.88 -5.29
N LEU A 103 -4.88 11.30 -6.49
CA LEU A 103 -3.58 11.29 -7.18
C LEU A 103 -2.98 12.68 -7.30
N ARG A 104 -3.81 13.72 -7.47
CA ARG A 104 -3.36 15.11 -7.57
C ARG A 104 -2.63 15.61 -6.31
N LYS A 105 -2.88 14.96 -5.16
CA LYS A 105 -2.25 15.24 -3.86
C LYS A 105 -1.05 14.33 -3.57
N LEU A 106 -0.73 13.40 -4.47
CA LEU A 106 0.46 12.58 -4.40
C LEU A 106 1.58 13.23 -5.21
N SER A 107 2.82 12.97 -4.81
CA SER A 107 3.98 13.27 -5.62
C SER A 107 5.09 12.31 -5.25
N ARG A 108 5.76 11.73 -6.24
CA ARG A 108 6.98 10.97 -5.99
C ARG A 108 7.99 11.85 -5.24
N LYS A 109 8.46 11.38 -4.09
CA LYS A 109 9.43 12.05 -3.21
C LYS A 109 10.79 11.37 -3.24
N SER A 110 10.80 10.03 -3.29
CA SER A 110 12.03 9.24 -3.38
C SER A 110 11.75 7.88 -4.02
N ASP A 111 12.83 7.16 -4.35
CA ASP A 111 12.80 5.75 -4.77
C ASP A 111 13.34 4.81 -3.68
N ALA A 112 13.38 5.29 -2.42
CA ALA A 112 14.00 4.55 -1.33
C ALA A 112 13.34 3.19 -1.06
N LEU A 113 12.07 3.03 -1.44
CA LEU A 113 11.28 1.81 -1.31
C LEU A 113 10.91 1.18 -2.67
N LYS A 114 11.64 1.48 -3.76
CA LYS A 114 11.28 0.99 -5.12
C LYS A 114 11.16 -0.54 -5.26
N ASP A 115 11.91 -1.31 -4.45
CA ASP A 115 11.89 -2.78 -4.45
C ASP A 115 11.14 -3.36 -3.23
N VAL A 116 10.22 -2.58 -2.66
CA VAL A 116 9.40 -2.95 -1.50
C VAL A 116 7.94 -3.15 -1.91
N VAL A 117 7.33 -4.21 -1.38
CA VAL A 117 5.90 -4.51 -1.51
C VAL A 117 5.28 -4.62 -0.13
N TYR A 118 4.21 -3.87 0.12
CA TYR A 118 3.43 -3.97 1.35
C TYR A 118 2.01 -4.44 1.08
N TYR A 119 1.56 -5.36 1.91
CA TYR A 119 0.15 -5.74 2.05
C TYR A 119 -0.37 -5.09 3.32
N LEU A 120 -1.45 -4.33 3.22
CA LEU A 120 -2.10 -3.66 4.34
C LEU A 120 -3.49 -4.27 4.54
N ILE A 121 -3.80 -4.60 5.79
CA ILE A 121 -5.10 -5.07 6.23
C ILE A 121 -5.53 -4.19 7.40
N THR A 122 -6.73 -3.66 7.36
CA THR A 122 -7.40 -3.12 8.56
C THR A 122 -8.41 -4.13 9.09
N GLU A 123 -8.27 -4.51 10.37
CA GLU A 123 -9.29 -5.32 11.03
C GLU A 123 -10.53 -4.50 11.41
N ASN A 124 -11.70 -5.09 11.22
CA ASN A 124 -12.96 -4.48 11.61
C ASN A 124 -13.18 -4.65 13.12
N GLY A 125 -13.40 -3.53 13.81
CA GLY A 125 -13.79 -3.46 15.22
C GLY A 125 -14.96 -2.48 15.41
N GLU A 126 -14.96 -1.71 16.50
CA GLU A 126 -15.94 -0.64 16.67
C GLU A 126 -15.87 0.36 15.52
N LYS A 127 -17.01 0.92 15.09
CA LYS A 127 -17.09 1.77 13.88
C LYS A 127 -16.10 2.94 13.91
N ALA A 128 -15.97 3.61 15.05
CA ALA A 128 -15.07 4.76 15.21
C ALA A 128 -13.59 4.36 15.18
N SER A 129 -13.21 3.28 15.87
CA SER A 129 -11.82 2.81 15.89
C SER A 129 -11.42 2.21 14.53
N SER A 130 -12.33 1.50 13.87
CA SER A 130 -12.13 0.98 12.50
C SER A 130 -11.92 2.12 11.50
N SER A 131 -12.70 3.19 11.58
CA SER A 131 -12.49 4.38 10.74
C SER A 131 -11.13 5.02 10.99
N PHE A 132 -10.68 5.05 12.25
CA PHE A 132 -9.36 5.54 12.60
C PHE A 132 -8.25 4.70 11.96
N ALA A 133 -8.32 3.37 12.08
CA ALA A 133 -7.36 2.45 11.50
C ALA A 133 -7.30 2.56 9.97
N LYS A 134 -8.46 2.60 9.29
CA LYS A 134 -8.53 2.79 7.82
C LYS A 134 -7.88 4.09 7.36
N GLU A 135 -8.04 5.17 8.11
CA GLU A 135 -7.38 6.43 7.76
C GLU A 135 -5.87 6.39 8.03
N VAL A 136 -5.39 5.68 9.07
CA VAL A 136 -3.96 5.43 9.27
C VAL A 136 -3.39 4.60 8.12
N GLU A 137 -4.09 3.55 7.72
CA GLU A 137 -3.75 2.69 6.58
C GLU A 137 -3.62 3.49 5.28
N LEU A 138 -4.61 4.32 4.93
CA LEU A 138 -4.55 5.14 3.73
C LEU A 138 -3.41 6.16 3.76
N ASN A 139 -3.17 6.81 4.91
CA ASN A 139 -2.03 7.72 5.04
C ASN A 139 -0.68 6.98 4.94
N LEU A 140 -0.60 5.76 5.45
CA LEU A 140 0.57 4.91 5.33
C LEU A 140 0.80 4.50 3.88
N ALA A 141 -0.24 3.99 3.20
CA ALA A 141 -0.20 3.64 1.79
C ALA A 141 0.30 4.81 0.95
N LYS A 142 -0.27 6.01 1.14
CA LYS A 142 0.21 7.24 0.51
C LYS A 142 1.71 7.46 0.74
N THR A 143 2.16 7.40 1.99
CA THR A 143 3.57 7.68 2.34
C THR A 143 4.52 6.65 1.73
N LEU A 144 4.14 5.37 1.70
CA LEU A 144 4.92 4.30 1.08
C LEU A 144 5.01 4.45 -0.44
N LEU A 145 3.89 4.77 -1.11
CA LEU A 145 3.84 5.03 -2.54
C LEU A 145 4.70 6.23 -2.93
N GLU A 146 4.63 7.33 -2.17
CA GLU A 146 5.47 8.52 -2.40
C GLU A 146 6.98 8.22 -2.31
N ASN A 147 7.37 7.15 -1.60
CA ASN A 147 8.75 6.66 -1.50
C ASN A 147 9.06 5.47 -2.43
N GLY A 148 8.13 5.11 -3.30
CA GLY A 148 8.32 4.14 -4.38
C GLY A 148 7.90 2.71 -4.12
N ALA A 149 7.29 2.42 -2.97
CA ALA A 149 6.78 1.07 -2.69
C ALA A 149 5.63 0.68 -3.64
N HIS A 150 5.43 -0.63 -3.79
CA HIS A 150 4.15 -1.18 -4.25
C HIS A 150 3.30 -1.48 -3.01
N VAL A 151 2.02 -1.11 -3.03
CA VAL A 151 1.13 -1.22 -1.88
C VAL A 151 -0.20 -1.82 -2.31
N PHE A 152 -0.57 -2.92 -1.64
CA PHE A 152 -1.87 -3.55 -1.75
C PHE A 152 -2.67 -3.29 -0.47
N VAL A 153 -3.84 -2.65 -0.61
CA VAL A 153 -4.82 -2.47 0.48
C VAL A 153 -5.91 -3.52 0.31
N LEU A 154 -6.01 -4.46 1.24
CA LEU A 154 -6.91 -5.60 1.14
C LEU A 154 -8.23 -5.28 1.88
N GLU A 155 -9.35 -5.24 1.17
CA GLU A 155 -10.66 -4.87 1.72
C GLU A 155 -11.64 -6.05 1.78
N GLN A 156 -12.17 -6.27 2.98
CA GLN A 156 -13.31 -7.16 3.27
C GLN A 156 -14.64 -6.51 2.82
N LYS A 157 -14.82 -6.20 1.54
CA LYS A 157 -16.11 -5.76 0.99
C LYS A 157 -16.74 -6.88 0.17
N GLY A 158 -18.06 -7.01 0.25
CA GLY A 158 -18.82 -7.91 -0.62
C GLY A 158 -18.97 -9.34 -0.09
N PHE A 159 -18.58 -9.61 1.15
CA PHE A 159 -18.93 -10.87 1.80
C PHE A 159 -20.31 -10.76 2.47
N GLU A 160 -21.17 -11.72 2.17
CA GLU A 160 -22.42 -11.98 2.89
C GLU A 160 -22.28 -13.32 3.62
N TYR A 161 -22.21 -13.29 4.95
CA TYR A 161 -21.97 -14.50 5.74
C TYR A 161 -23.26 -15.01 6.38
N SER A 162 -23.41 -16.33 6.39
CA SER A 162 -24.51 -17.04 7.05
C SER A 162 -24.35 -17.10 8.58
N ASN A 163 -23.11 -17.18 9.08
CA ASN A 163 -22.79 -17.14 10.51
C ASN A 163 -21.34 -16.62 10.78
N LYS A 164 -21.02 -16.32 12.04
CA LYS A 164 -19.73 -15.71 12.46
C LYS A 164 -18.52 -16.64 12.37
N GLU A 165 -18.71 -17.95 12.48
CA GLU A 165 -17.59 -18.91 12.47
C GLU A 165 -17.12 -19.16 11.03
N GLN A 166 -18.08 -19.33 10.12
CA GLN A 166 -17.86 -19.44 8.69
C GLN A 166 -17.28 -18.13 8.12
N GLU A 167 -17.73 -16.98 8.62
CA GLU A 167 -17.14 -15.67 8.34
C GLU A 167 -15.63 -15.63 8.59
N GLY A 168 -15.17 -16.14 9.75
CA GLY A 168 -13.76 -16.14 10.09
C GLY A 168 -12.91 -16.99 9.13
N ILE A 169 -13.35 -18.21 8.84
CA ILE A 169 -12.59 -19.16 8.01
C ILE A 169 -12.52 -18.68 6.55
N GLU A 170 -13.66 -18.30 5.96
CA GLU A 170 -13.73 -17.86 4.57
C GLU A 170 -12.92 -16.58 4.36
N LEU A 171 -13.03 -15.62 5.29
CA LEU A 171 -12.28 -14.38 5.23
C LEU A 171 -10.77 -14.60 5.32
N MET A 172 -10.31 -15.39 6.29
CA MET A 172 -8.88 -15.66 6.47
C MET A 172 -8.31 -16.41 5.26
N GLY A 173 -9.07 -17.36 4.69
CA GLY A 173 -8.72 -18.03 3.44
C GLY A 173 -8.56 -17.06 2.27
N ALA A 174 -9.52 -16.13 2.10
CA ALA A 174 -9.47 -15.12 1.04
C ALA A 174 -8.26 -14.17 1.19
N TYR A 175 -7.92 -13.76 2.42
CA TYR A 175 -6.69 -12.99 2.66
C TYR A 175 -5.44 -13.78 2.27
N VAL A 176 -5.36 -15.07 2.64
CA VAL A 176 -4.22 -15.93 2.30
C VAL A 176 -4.05 -16.04 0.79
N GLU A 177 -5.14 -16.32 0.07
CA GLU A 177 -5.11 -16.41 -1.39
C GLU A 177 -4.68 -15.08 -2.02
N ALA A 178 -5.29 -13.98 -1.61
CA ALA A 178 -5.03 -12.66 -2.16
C ALA A 178 -3.56 -12.22 -1.93
N VAL A 179 -3.02 -12.45 -0.73
CA VAL A 179 -1.63 -12.11 -0.40
C VAL A 179 -0.66 -13.02 -1.15
N ASN A 180 -0.85 -14.34 -1.10
CA ASN A 180 0.11 -15.29 -1.69
C ASN A 180 0.18 -15.17 -3.20
N LYS A 181 -0.96 -14.99 -3.88
CA LYS A 181 -1.03 -14.72 -5.32
C LYS A 181 -0.15 -13.53 -5.71
N ARG A 182 -0.20 -12.45 -4.93
CA ARG A 182 0.57 -11.22 -5.20
C ARG A 182 2.02 -11.35 -4.79
N TYR A 183 2.29 -12.08 -3.70
CA TYR A 183 3.66 -12.35 -3.27
C TYR A 183 4.46 -13.06 -4.36
N LEU A 184 3.86 -14.07 -4.99
CA LEU A 184 4.48 -14.81 -6.09
C LEU A 184 4.72 -13.94 -7.33
N LYS A 185 3.82 -13.00 -7.64
CA LYS A 185 4.00 -12.03 -8.73
C LYS A 185 5.14 -11.04 -8.49
N HIS A 186 5.53 -10.82 -7.24
CA HIS A 186 6.59 -9.90 -6.84
C HIS A 186 7.79 -10.61 -6.22
N PHE A 187 8.02 -11.87 -6.60
CA PHE A 187 9.15 -12.67 -6.13
C PHE A 187 10.48 -11.92 -6.25
N GLY A 188 11.35 -12.04 -5.24
CA GLY A 188 12.64 -11.36 -5.16
C GLY A 188 12.61 -9.94 -4.60
N LYS A 189 11.43 -9.34 -4.39
CA LYS A 189 11.30 -8.05 -3.69
C LYS A 189 11.26 -8.23 -2.17
N TYR A 190 11.52 -7.15 -1.43
CA TYR A 190 11.23 -7.11 0.01
C TYR A 190 9.72 -7.02 0.21
N GLN A 191 9.12 -8.00 0.90
CA GLN A 191 7.65 -8.07 1.05
C GLN A 191 7.22 -8.29 2.50
N ARG A 192 6.23 -7.53 2.97
CA ARG A 192 5.69 -7.61 4.33
C ARG A 192 4.18 -7.45 4.35
N LEU A 193 3.52 -8.15 5.28
CA LEU A 193 2.11 -7.94 5.60
C LEU A 193 2.01 -7.18 6.93
N LEU A 194 1.32 -6.04 6.92
CA LEU A 194 1.02 -5.27 8.13
C LEU A 194 -0.50 -5.24 8.34
N ILE A 195 -0.92 -5.78 9.48
CA ILE A 195 -2.30 -5.72 9.95
C ILE A 195 -2.43 -4.56 10.93
N ILE A 196 -3.45 -3.74 10.78
CA ILE A 196 -3.74 -2.58 11.65
C ILE A 196 -5.07 -2.84 12.36
N ARG A 197 -5.01 -2.93 13.69
CA ARG A 197 -6.16 -3.05 14.58
C ARG A 197 -6.26 -1.79 15.42
N ALA A 198 -7.48 -1.30 15.63
CA ALA A 198 -7.73 -0.22 16.58
C ALA A 198 -8.95 -0.53 17.44
N ASN A 199 -8.80 -0.35 18.76
CA ASN A 199 -9.84 -0.68 19.74
C ASN A 199 -10.16 0.50 20.65
N GLY A 200 -11.43 0.57 21.07
CA GLY A 200 -11.93 1.57 22.01
C GLY A 200 -11.96 3.00 21.46
N GLN A 201 -12.09 3.96 22.38
CA GLN A 201 -12.21 5.38 22.01
C GLN A 201 -10.85 6.01 21.70
N ILE A 202 -10.59 6.23 20.41
CA ILE A 202 -9.36 6.85 19.94
C ILE A 202 -9.44 8.38 20.05
N LYS A 203 -8.99 8.93 21.19
CA LYS A 203 -8.96 10.39 21.41
C LYS A 203 -7.75 10.83 22.22
N GLY A 204 -7.01 11.79 21.68
CA GLY A 204 -5.88 12.43 22.36
C GLY A 204 -4.65 11.53 22.39
N LYS A 205 -4.58 10.67 23.41
CA LYS A 205 -3.48 9.72 23.61
C LYS A 205 -3.95 8.31 23.34
N ILE A 206 -3.07 7.50 22.77
CA ILE A 206 -3.30 6.08 22.46
C ILE A 206 -2.08 5.28 22.87
N ASP A 207 -2.29 4.00 23.16
CA ASP A 207 -1.23 3.03 23.35
C ASP A 207 -1.04 2.24 22.06
N VAL A 208 0.19 2.19 21.55
CA VAL A 208 0.54 1.44 20.34
C VAL A 208 1.43 0.26 20.70
N SER A 209 1.07 -0.92 20.19
CA SER A 209 1.86 -2.15 20.34
C SER A 209 2.11 -2.78 18.98
N VAL A 210 3.32 -3.29 18.75
CA VAL A 210 3.70 -3.96 17.49
C VAL A 210 4.05 -5.39 17.78
N TYR A 211 3.26 -6.32 17.25
CA TYR A 211 3.39 -7.75 17.42
C TYR A 211 3.97 -8.40 16.17
N HIS A 212 4.64 -9.53 16.36
CA HIS A 212 5.18 -10.36 15.28
C HIS A 212 4.94 -11.85 15.58
N HIS A 213 5.12 -12.69 14.56
CA HIS A 213 5.06 -14.13 14.74
C HIS A 213 6.33 -14.65 15.42
N LYS A 214 6.19 -15.50 16.44
CA LYS A 214 7.29 -16.00 17.29
C LYS A 214 8.47 -16.60 16.53
N LYS A 215 8.23 -17.16 15.34
CA LYS A 215 9.24 -17.85 14.51
C LYS A 215 9.71 -17.03 13.31
N SER A 216 9.32 -15.76 13.18
CA SER A 216 9.74 -14.92 12.04
C SER A 216 10.77 -13.90 12.51
N ASP A 217 12.02 -14.10 12.09
CA ASP A 217 13.11 -13.17 12.35
C ASP A 217 12.90 -11.84 11.61
N GLU A 218 12.34 -11.92 10.39
CA GLU A 218 11.96 -10.75 9.60
C GLU A 218 10.86 -9.93 10.28
N GLY A 219 9.82 -10.60 10.78
CA GLY A 219 8.73 -9.96 11.53
C GLY A 219 9.25 -9.36 12.84
N LYS A 220 10.15 -10.06 13.53
CA LYS A 220 10.81 -9.58 14.74
C LYS A 220 11.62 -8.31 14.48
N ARG A 221 12.40 -8.26 13.40
CA ARG A 221 13.19 -7.09 13.02
C ARG A 221 12.30 -5.90 12.65
N LEU A 222 11.26 -6.12 11.84
CA LEU A 222 10.29 -5.07 11.51
C LEU A 222 9.59 -4.54 12.77
N ALA A 223 9.13 -5.41 13.65
CA ALA A 223 8.49 -5.02 14.90
C ALA A 223 9.43 -4.21 15.80
N LYS A 224 10.71 -4.60 15.89
CA LYS A 224 11.74 -3.85 16.60
C LYS A 224 11.91 -2.44 16.01
N ASN A 225 12.04 -2.33 14.70
CA ASN A 225 12.23 -1.07 13.99
C ASN A 225 11.04 -0.11 14.16
N LEU A 226 9.80 -0.61 14.02
CA LEU A 226 8.59 0.17 14.28
C LEU A 226 8.51 0.62 15.73
N ARG A 227 8.79 -0.29 16.67
CA ARG A 227 8.77 0.00 18.11
C ARG A 227 9.77 1.08 18.51
N GLU A 228 11.00 1.04 17.98
CA GLU A 228 12.01 2.07 18.21
C GLU A 228 11.54 3.46 17.77
N VAL A 229 10.88 3.54 16.61
CA VAL A 229 10.31 4.81 16.14
C VAL A 229 9.21 5.30 17.08
N PHE A 230 8.29 4.43 17.51
CA PHE A 230 7.25 4.83 18.47
C PHE A 230 7.84 5.24 19.82
N GLN A 231 8.84 4.54 20.34
CA GLN A 231 9.52 4.88 21.60
C GLN A 231 10.15 6.27 21.54
N LYS A 232 10.86 6.58 20.44
CA LYS A 232 11.47 7.90 20.22
C LYS A 232 10.45 9.04 20.19
N ASN A 233 9.22 8.75 19.79
CA ASN A 233 8.15 9.73 19.66
C ASN A 233 7.08 9.61 20.77
N SER A 234 7.38 8.88 21.84
CA SER A 234 6.44 8.71 22.94
C SER A 234 6.20 10.01 23.69
N VAL A 235 4.97 10.21 24.15
CA VAL A 235 4.61 11.32 25.05
C VAL A 235 4.99 11.05 26.51
N LYS A 236 5.43 9.82 26.85
CA LYS A 236 5.91 9.46 28.18
C LYS A 236 7.42 9.27 28.16
N ASN A 237 8.10 9.92 29.09
CA ASN A 237 9.52 9.68 29.34
C ASN A 237 9.69 8.50 30.32
N ARG A 238 9.42 7.28 29.84
CA ARG A 238 9.60 6.04 30.63
C ARG A 238 10.49 5.04 29.90
N SER A 239 11.24 4.24 30.66
CA SER A 239 11.92 3.08 30.10
C SER A 239 10.90 2.03 29.68
N TYR A 240 10.82 1.75 28.38
CA TYR A 240 10.02 0.66 27.85
C TYR A 240 10.85 -0.63 27.97
N LYS A 241 10.47 -1.51 28.89
CA LYS A 241 11.07 -2.85 28.96
C LYS A 241 10.91 -3.52 27.59
N SER A 242 11.96 -4.15 27.08
CA SER A 242 12.01 -4.79 25.76
C SER A 242 11.17 -6.07 25.71
N ILE A 243 9.89 -5.97 26.03
CA ILE A 243 8.96 -7.09 25.92
C ILE A 243 8.70 -7.26 24.44
N GLU A 244 9.16 -8.39 23.90
CA GLU A 244 8.79 -8.85 22.57
C GLU A 244 7.30 -9.20 22.58
N ALA A 245 6.51 -8.44 21.83
CA ALA A 245 5.09 -8.67 21.70
C ALA A 245 4.87 -9.71 20.60
N ILE A 246 4.30 -10.85 20.97
CA ILE A 246 4.11 -12.02 20.10
C ILE A 246 2.62 -12.14 19.78
N ILE A 247 2.29 -12.35 18.50
CA ILE A 247 0.93 -12.59 18.04
C ILE A 247 0.36 -13.83 18.73
N ASN A 248 -0.81 -13.68 19.35
CA ASN A 248 -1.47 -14.74 20.11
C ASN A 248 -2.97 -14.89 19.81
N ASP A 249 -3.58 -14.01 19.00
CA ASP A 249 -4.95 -14.20 18.53
C ASP A 249 -5.02 -15.13 17.32
N ASP A 250 -6.09 -15.93 17.25
CA ASP A 250 -6.21 -17.05 16.31
C ASP A 250 -6.21 -16.60 14.84
N ASN A 251 -6.90 -15.52 14.51
CA ASN A 251 -7.00 -15.01 13.14
C ASN A 251 -5.65 -14.50 12.62
N THR A 252 -4.98 -13.63 13.38
CA THR A 252 -3.66 -13.12 12.99
C THR A 252 -2.63 -14.24 12.96
N LEU A 253 -2.70 -15.20 13.91
CA LEU A 253 -1.82 -16.36 13.93
C LEU A 253 -2.06 -17.29 12.73
N TYR A 254 -3.32 -17.45 12.30
CA TYR A 254 -3.65 -18.18 11.08
C TYR A 254 -3.02 -17.52 9.86
N LEU A 255 -3.16 -16.20 9.69
CA LEU A 255 -2.51 -15.49 8.59
C LEU A 255 -0.99 -15.66 8.66
N ALA A 256 -0.37 -15.43 9.82
CA ALA A 256 1.07 -15.57 10.02
C ALA A 256 1.64 -16.97 9.72
N LYS A 257 0.81 -18.01 9.72
CA LYS A 257 1.20 -19.38 9.39
C LYS A 257 0.99 -19.76 7.92
N ASN A 258 0.08 -19.06 7.23
CA ASN A 258 -0.40 -19.48 5.91
C ASN A 258 -0.05 -18.49 4.79
N VAL A 259 0.32 -17.24 5.12
CA VAL A 259 0.84 -16.29 4.13
C VAL A 259 2.35 -16.44 3.95
N LEU A 260 2.82 -16.14 2.75
CA LEU A 260 4.24 -16.16 2.39
C LEU A 260 5.07 -14.99 2.97
N PRO A 261 4.61 -13.72 2.97
CA PRO A 261 5.39 -12.62 3.55
C PRO A 261 5.37 -12.66 5.09
N ALA A 262 6.41 -12.11 5.72
CA ALA A 262 6.41 -11.95 7.17
C ALA A 262 5.29 -10.99 7.64
N VAL A 263 4.61 -11.38 8.72
CA VAL A 263 3.43 -10.69 9.25
C VAL A 263 3.76 -9.90 10.51
N SER A 264 3.27 -8.67 10.59
CA SER A 264 3.25 -7.87 11.81
C SER A 264 1.85 -7.32 12.07
N LEU A 265 1.50 -7.19 13.35
CA LEU A 265 0.24 -6.60 13.80
C LEU A 265 0.55 -5.31 14.57
N LEU A 266 -0.02 -4.20 14.09
CA LEU A 266 -0.07 -2.94 14.80
C LEU A 266 -1.40 -2.87 15.56
N ASP A 267 -1.34 -2.88 16.88
CA ASP A 267 -2.51 -2.74 17.75
C ASP A 267 -2.53 -1.33 18.36
N ILE A 268 -3.64 -0.63 18.16
CA ILE A 268 -3.85 0.76 18.58
C ILE A 268 -5.01 0.80 19.57
N ASP A 269 -4.70 1.00 20.85
CA ASP A 269 -5.71 1.05 21.90
C ASP A 269 -5.95 2.49 22.35
N GLY A 270 -7.22 2.88 22.46
CA GLY A 270 -7.61 4.09 23.19
C GLY A 270 -7.14 4.03 24.64
N THR A 271 -6.63 5.14 25.19
CA THR A 271 -6.19 5.17 26.59
C THR A 271 -7.40 5.00 27.52
N SER A 272 -7.67 3.78 27.97
CA SER A 272 -8.62 3.52 29.06
C SER A 272 -7.87 3.49 30.40
N ALA A 273 -8.58 3.77 31.50
CA ALA A 273 -8.02 3.63 32.86
C ALA A 273 -7.59 2.17 33.20
N GLN A 274 -7.94 1.20 32.35
CA GLN A 274 -7.59 -0.21 32.46
C GLN A 274 -6.58 -0.68 31.39
N SER A 275 -6.00 0.23 30.60
CA SER A 275 -4.92 -0.12 29.67
C SER A 275 -3.84 -0.87 30.45
N LYS A 276 -3.67 -2.15 30.14
CA LYS A 276 -2.68 -3.03 30.76
C LYS A 276 -1.30 -2.64 30.24
N ASN A 277 -0.79 -1.44 30.55
CA ASN A 277 0.60 -0.98 30.59
C ASN A 277 1.65 -1.54 29.58
N LYS A 278 1.24 -2.10 28.44
CA LYS A 278 2.12 -2.83 27.51
C LYS A 278 2.44 -2.06 26.24
N GLY A 279 1.64 -1.06 25.89
CA GLY A 279 1.84 -0.22 24.71
C GLY A 279 2.71 1.02 24.94
N ILE A 280 3.09 1.65 23.83
CA ILE A 280 3.80 2.92 23.77
C ILE A 280 2.79 4.03 23.60
N GLU A 281 2.64 4.86 24.63
CA GLU A 281 1.75 6.02 24.60
C GLU A 281 2.25 7.06 23.57
N VAL A 282 1.40 7.39 22.60
CA VAL A 282 1.65 8.39 21.56
C VAL A 282 0.40 9.22 21.29
N VAL A 283 0.52 10.27 20.48
CA VAL A 283 -0.62 11.09 20.04
C VAL A 283 -1.46 10.36 18.98
N SER A 284 -2.77 10.50 19.03
CA SER A 284 -3.70 9.87 18.07
C SER A 284 -3.78 10.61 16.72
N ASN A 285 -2.69 11.22 16.25
CA ASN A 285 -2.68 11.92 14.96
C ASN A 285 -2.38 10.93 13.82
N LYS A 286 -3.37 10.68 12.96
CA LYS A 286 -3.34 9.67 11.91
C LYS A 286 -2.19 9.85 10.90
N ALA A 287 -1.92 11.09 10.48
CA ALA A 287 -0.85 11.40 9.54
C ALA A 287 0.54 11.22 10.18
N ILE A 288 0.69 11.62 11.44
CA ILE A 288 1.94 11.43 12.19
C ILE A 288 2.20 9.94 12.43
N LEU A 289 1.18 9.16 12.81
CA LEU A 289 1.31 7.71 12.98
C LEU A 289 1.74 7.02 11.69
N ALA A 290 1.11 7.35 10.56
CA ALA A 290 1.50 6.85 9.25
C ALA A 290 2.94 7.20 8.89
N GLN A 291 3.39 8.42 9.19
CA GLN A 291 4.78 8.82 8.97
C GLN A 291 5.76 8.01 9.83
N TRP A 292 5.43 7.76 11.10
CA TRP A 292 6.27 6.94 11.97
C TRP A 292 6.33 5.48 11.51
N LEU A 293 5.21 4.91 11.08
CA LEU A 293 5.16 3.58 10.47
C LEU A 293 6.04 3.52 9.22
N ALA A 294 5.89 4.47 8.30
CA ALA A 294 6.71 4.54 7.09
C ALA A 294 8.20 4.67 7.40
N ASN A 295 8.58 5.46 8.41
CA ASN A 295 9.97 5.59 8.85
C ASN A 295 10.53 4.27 9.42
N GLY A 296 9.73 3.54 10.21
CA GLY A 296 10.14 2.25 10.75
C GLY A 296 10.29 1.18 9.64
N ILE A 297 9.40 1.20 8.64
CA ILE A 297 9.47 0.35 7.45
C ILE A 297 10.73 0.67 6.64
N LEU A 298 10.99 1.96 6.40
CA LEU A 298 12.19 2.41 5.68
C LEU A 298 13.47 1.98 6.41
N LYS A 299 13.49 2.09 7.74
CA LYS A 299 14.61 1.63 8.57
C LYS A 299 14.79 0.12 8.45
N ASP A 300 13.72 -0.68 8.54
CA ASP A 300 13.83 -2.14 8.40
C ASP A 300 14.37 -2.58 7.04
N TYR A 301 13.93 -1.91 5.98
CA TYR A 301 14.43 -2.19 4.64
C TYR A 301 15.88 -1.77 4.44
N ALA A 302 16.27 -0.60 5.00
CA ALA A 302 17.64 -0.12 4.94
C ALA A 302 18.61 -1.00 5.74
N ASP A 303 18.21 -1.44 6.93
CA ASP A 303 19.02 -2.34 7.78
C ASP A 303 19.32 -3.66 7.04
N LEU A 304 18.34 -4.23 6.32
CA LEU A 304 18.53 -5.44 5.52
C LEU A 304 19.54 -5.23 4.37
N LYS A 305 19.52 -4.08 3.70
CA LYS A 305 20.48 -3.77 2.63
C LYS A 305 21.92 -3.60 3.08
N ILE A 306 22.14 -3.35 4.37
CA ILE A 306 23.49 -3.19 4.95
C ILE A 306 24.06 -4.56 5.34
N GLU A 307 23.20 -5.55 5.60
CA GLU A 307 23.59 -6.90 5.98
C GLU A 307 23.93 -7.81 4.77
N GLU A 308 23.50 -7.43 3.55
CA GLU A 308 23.80 -8.09 2.26
C GLU A 308 25.08 -7.55 1.61
#